data_AF-A0A2C6CL18-F1
#
_entry.id   AF-A0A2C6CL18-F1
#
_cell.length_a   1.000
_cell.length_b   1.000
_cell.length_c   1.000
_cell.angle_alpha   90.00
_cell.angle_beta   90.00
_cell.angle_gamma   90.00
#
_symmetry.space_group_name_H-M   'P 1'
#
loop_
_entity.id
_entity.type
_entity.pdbx_description
1 polymer ?
#
loop_
_entity_poly.entity_id
_entity_poly.type
_entity_poly.pdbx_seq_one_letter_code
_entity_poly.pdbx_strand_id
1 'polypeptide(L)'
;MNINIKLKGNLLKILFYMLSNSLLFLLLAILNYESLKSPKFIIFFTLFIICFLPYFFIRNIFKKDGKGLPIKIFKYNNMNFEFISFFITFIVPLVYLPLKEINEIIVFILLLSIIIAIFFKTSLFYTNPILSLFGYSIYQIEESENTKLDNCILILKGKLVENSYVRYIKLDETIYYGEVKNC
;
A
#
# COMPACT_ATOMS: atom_id res chain seq x y z
N MET A 1 17.02 17.22 -14.34
CA MET A 1 17.02 16.42 -13.08
C MET A 1 15.60 16.06 -12.58
N ASN A 2 14.57 16.89 -12.81
CA ASN A 2 13.19 16.66 -12.29
C ASN A 2 12.37 15.54 -12.96
N ILE A 3 12.55 15.26 -14.26
CA ILE A 3 11.71 14.28 -14.98
C ILE A 3 11.94 12.86 -14.45
N ASN A 4 13.19 12.49 -14.19
CA ASN A 4 13.55 11.13 -13.76
C ASN A 4 13.04 10.83 -12.32
N ILE A 5 13.00 11.84 -11.45
CA ILE A 5 12.46 11.71 -10.09
C ILE A 5 10.93 11.58 -10.12
N LYS A 6 10.24 12.38 -10.94
CA LYS A 6 8.77 12.30 -11.11
C LYS A 6 8.35 10.96 -11.73
N LEU A 7 9.09 10.47 -12.73
CA LEU A 7 8.85 9.17 -13.36
C LEU A 7 8.99 8.03 -12.34
N LYS A 8 10.00 8.12 -11.47
CA LYS A 8 10.28 7.15 -10.42
C LYS A 8 9.21 7.15 -9.31
N GLY A 9 8.73 8.32 -8.92
CA GLY A 9 7.61 8.47 -7.99
C GLY A 9 6.33 7.84 -8.52
N ASN A 10 5.98 8.12 -9.79
CA ASN A 10 4.82 7.52 -10.45
C ASN A 10 4.93 5.99 -10.56
N LEU A 11 6.11 5.47 -10.92
CA LEU A 11 6.35 4.03 -10.95
C LEU A 11 6.17 3.42 -9.56
N LEU A 12 6.76 4.03 -8.53
CA LEU A 12 6.67 3.54 -7.16
C LEU A 12 5.23 3.55 -6.64
N LYS A 13 4.45 4.60 -6.98
CA LYS A 13 3.01 4.68 -6.71
C LYS A 13 2.29 3.46 -7.31
N ILE A 14 2.50 3.15 -8.59
CA ILE A 14 1.90 1.98 -9.26
C ILE A 14 2.31 0.68 -8.55
N LEU A 15 3.57 0.53 -8.17
CA LEU A 15 4.05 -0.66 -7.43
C LEU A 15 3.35 -0.82 -6.08
N PHE A 16 3.10 0.27 -5.35
CA PHE A 16 2.34 0.23 -4.11
C PHE A 16 0.86 -0.16 -4.34
N TYR A 17 0.23 0.34 -5.41
CA TYR A 17 -1.13 -0.09 -5.79
C TYR A 17 -1.20 -1.58 -6.12
N MET A 18 -0.23 -2.10 -6.89
CA MET A 18 -0.15 -3.53 -7.19
C MET A 18 -0.03 -4.34 -5.89
N LEU A 19 0.88 -3.94 -5.00
CA LEU A 19 1.06 -4.61 -3.71
C LEU A 19 -0.21 -4.57 -2.84
N SER A 20 -0.98 -3.48 -2.89
CA SER A 20 -2.27 -3.35 -2.21
C SER A 20 -3.29 -4.38 -2.62
N ASN A 21 -3.32 -4.74 -3.91
CA ASN A 21 -4.28 -5.70 -4.43
C ASN A 21 -3.85 -7.17 -4.24
N SER A 22 -2.60 -7.42 -3.85
CA SER A 22 -2.13 -8.80 -3.66
C SER A 22 -2.88 -9.53 -2.54
N LEU A 23 -3.27 -8.88 -1.44
CA LEU A 23 -4.04 -9.53 -0.37
C LEU A 23 -5.40 -10.03 -0.87
N LEU A 24 -6.08 -9.20 -1.66
CA LEU A 24 -7.36 -9.55 -2.25
C LEU A 24 -7.23 -10.82 -3.12
N PHE A 25 -6.25 -10.88 -4.01
CA PHE A 25 -6.06 -12.06 -4.86
C PHE A 25 -5.66 -13.31 -4.07
N LEU A 26 -4.87 -13.16 -3.00
CA LEU A 26 -4.56 -14.27 -2.10
C LEU A 26 -5.84 -14.83 -1.44
N LEU A 27 -6.71 -13.95 -0.93
CA LEU A 27 -7.97 -14.36 -0.32
C LEU A 27 -8.92 -15.01 -1.34
N LEU A 28 -9.02 -14.47 -2.54
CA LEU A 28 -9.82 -15.07 -3.61
C LEU A 28 -9.30 -16.44 -4.05
N ALA A 29 -7.97 -16.63 -4.07
CA ALA A 29 -7.37 -17.94 -4.32
C ALA A 29 -7.77 -18.93 -3.23
N ILE A 30 -7.67 -18.55 -1.94
CA ILE A 30 -8.04 -19.41 -0.81
C ILE A 30 -9.54 -19.76 -0.85
N LEU A 31 -10.42 -18.79 -1.13
CA LEU A 31 -11.87 -19.00 -1.19
C LEU A 31 -12.29 -19.93 -2.33
N ASN A 32 -11.61 -19.85 -3.47
CA ASN A 32 -11.89 -20.68 -4.64
C ASN A 32 -10.99 -21.92 -4.71
N TYR A 33 -10.39 -22.32 -3.59
CA TYR A 33 -9.56 -23.52 -3.53
C TYR A 33 -10.44 -24.77 -3.50
N GLU A 34 -10.57 -25.41 -4.66
CA GLU A 34 -11.10 -26.78 -4.76
C GLU A 34 -9.95 -27.80 -4.88
N SER A 35 -8.93 -27.44 -5.67
CA SER A 35 -7.72 -28.21 -5.93
C SER A 35 -6.64 -27.28 -6.50
N LEU A 36 -5.37 -27.65 -6.34
CA LEU A 36 -4.23 -26.93 -6.94
C LEU A 36 -4.33 -26.80 -8.47
N LYS A 37 -5.06 -27.71 -9.14
CA LYS A 37 -5.26 -27.71 -10.59
C LYS A 37 -6.52 -26.95 -11.03
N SER A 38 -7.32 -26.45 -10.09
CA SER A 38 -8.54 -25.72 -10.46
C SER A 38 -8.18 -24.41 -11.18
N PRO A 39 -8.85 -24.09 -12.31
CA PRO A 39 -8.48 -22.93 -13.12
C PRO A 39 -8.65 -21.62 -12.34
N LYS A 40 -9.69 -21.51 -11.51
CA LYS A 40 -9.94 -20.34 -10.65
C LYS A 40 -8.80 -20.11 -9.66
N PHE A 41 -8.36 -21.15 -8.96
CA PHE A 41 -7.23 -21.07 -8.03
C PHE A 41 -5.95 -20.62 -8.75
N ILE A 42 -5.63 -21.24 -9.88
CA ILE A 42 -4.43 -20.90 -10.67
C ILE A 42 -4.46 -19.44 -11.09
N ILE A 43 -5.59 -18.94 -11.59
CA ILE A 43 -5.74 -17.54 -12.01
C ILE A 43 -5.54 -16.58 -10.83
N PHE A 44 -6.23 -16.78 -9.71
CA PHE A 44 -6.09 -15.87 -8.56
C PHE A 44 -4.71 -15.95 -7.92
N PHE A 45 -4.12 -17.14 -7.84
CA PHE A 45 -2.79 -17.33 -7.28
C PHE A 45 -1.69 -16.72 -8.17
N THR A 46 -1.82 -16.82 -9.50
CA THR A 46 -0.89 -16.14 -10.43
C THR A 46 -1.02 -14.62 -10.33
N LEU A 47 -2.23 -14.08 -10.25
CA LEU A 47 -2.46 -12.65 -10.02
C LEU A 47 -1.87 -12.18 -8.68
N PHE A 48 -1.99 -13.00 -7.63
CA PHE A 48 -1.33 -12.75 -6.34
C PHE A 48 0.19 -12.61 -6.51
N ILE A 49 0.85 -13.58 -7.16
CA ILE A 49 2.31 -13.54 -7.37
C ILE A 49 2.72 -12.28 -8.15
N ILE A 50 2.02 -11.96 -9.24
CA ILE A 50 2.30 -10.78 -10.07
C ILE A 50 2.18 -9.50 -9.25
N CYS A 51 1.12 -9.38 -8.45
CA CYS A 51 0.86 -8.21 -7.62
C CYS A 51 1.78 -8.12 -6.40
N PHE A 52 2.31 -9.26 -5.92
CA PHE A 52 3.22 -9.32 -4.78
C PHE A 52 4.69 -9.05 -5.16
N LEU A 53 5.12 -9.43 -6.37
CA LEU A 53 6.50 -9.25 -6.85
C LEU A 53 7.06 -7.82 -6.70
N PRO A 54 6.28 -6.73 -6.93
CA PRO A 54 6.66 -5.34 -6.63
C PRO A 54 7.24 -5.09 -5.23
N TYR A 55 6.87 -5.89 -4.22
CA TYR A 55 7.40 -5.76 -2.86
C TYR A 55 8.93 -5.79 -2.81
N PHE A 56 9.56 -6.68 -3.58
CA PHE A 56 11.01 -6.80 -3.62
C PHE A 56 11.70 -5.56 -4.21
N PHE A 57 11.04 -4.89 -5.15
CA PHE A 57 11.52 -3.62 -5.71
C PHE A 57 11.39 -2.48 -4.70
N ILE A 58 10.22 -2.34 -4.05
CA ILE A 58 9.96 -1.31 -3.02
C ILE A 58 10.96 -1.43 -1.86
N ARG A 59 11.23 -2.66 -1.40
CA ARG A 59 12.19 -2.92 -0.31
C ARG A 59 13.62 -2.48 -0.65
N ASN A 60 14.01 -2.54 -1.92
CA ASN A 60 15.38 -2.29 -2.35
C ASN A 60 15.63 -0.84 -2.80
N ILE A 61 14.58 -0.02 -2.94
CA ILE A 61 14.72 1.31 -3.53
C ILE A 61 15.52 2.27 -2.62
N PHE A 62 15.31 2.22 -1.30
CA PHE A 62 16.06 3.07 -0.37
C PHE A 62 17.54 2.72 -0.28
N LYS A 63 17.90 1.44 -0.45
CA LYS A 63 19.30 1.01 -0.54
C LYS A 63 20.05 1.64 -1.71
N LYS A 64 19.35 1.99 -2.80
CA LYS A 64 19.95 2.55 -4.03
C LYS A 64 19.79 4.08 -4.13
N ASP A 65 18.67 4.62 -3.67
CA ASP A 65 18.22 5.98 -4.00
C ASP A 65 17.95 6.89 -2.79
N GLY A 66 18.08 6.37 -1.57
CA GLY A 66 17.98 7.15 -0.32
C GLY A 66 19.17 8.08 -0.10
N LYS A 67 19.51 8.93 -1.08
CA LYS A 67 20.68 9.83 -1.04
C LYS A 67 20.35 11.25 -0.60
N GLY A 68 19.09 11.55 -0.30
CA GLY A 68 18.70 12.84 0.27
C GLY A 68 19.26 13.08 1.69
N LEU A 69 19.46 14.35 2.03
CA LEU A 69 19.72 14.75 3.41
C LEU A 69 18.51 14.35 4.26
N PRO A 70 18.72 13.64 5.37
CA PRO A 70 17.61 13.28 6.24
C PRO A 70 17.04 14.54 6.90
N ILE A 71 15.72 14.56 7.09
CA ILE A 71 14.99 15.68 7.68
C ILE A 71 14.46 15.25 9.03
N LYS A 72 14.52 16.15 10.01
CA LYS A 72 13.99 15.88 11.35
C LYS A 72 12.47 16.00 11.38
N ILE A 73 11.81 15.01 11.97
CA ILE A 73 10.37 15.04 12.25
C ILE A 73 10.17 15.42 13.72
N PHE A 74 9.41 16.48 13.98
CA PHE A 74 9.15 16.97 15.33
C PHE A 74 7.88 16.34 15.90
N LYS A 75 6.79 16.36 15.12
CA LYS A 75 5.48 15.88 15.56
C LYS A 75 4.76 15.13 14.46
N TYR A 76 4.05 14.08 14.84
CA TYR A 76 3.34 13.20 13.92
C TYR A 76 2.13 12.55 14.60
N ASN A 77 1.14 12.16 13.79
CA ASN A 77 0.03 11.33 14.20
C ASN A 77 0.14 9.95 13.57
N ASN A 78 -0.13 8.89 14.34
CA ASN A 78 -0.09 7.51 13.85
C ASN A 78 -1.42 7.12 13.22
N MET A 79 -1.39 6.80 11.92
CA MET A 79 -2.57 6.49 11.11
C MET A 79 -2.73 4.98 10.84
N ASN A 80 -2.06 4.12 11.61
CA ASN A 80 -2.13 2.66 11.40
C ASN A 80 -3.53 2.06 11.59
N PHE A 81 -4.46 2.73 12.29
CA PHE A 81 -5.84 2.25 12.44
C PHE A 81 -6.59 2.20 11.10
N GLU A 82 -6.15 2.96 10.09
CA GLU A 82 -6.73 2.94 8.76
C GLU A 82 -6.56 1.57 8.07
N PHE A 83 -5.52 0.80 8.42
CA PHE A 83 -5.35 -0.58 7.96
C PHE A 83 -6.51 -1.50 8.36
N ILE A 84 -7.06 -1.30 9.56
CA ILE A 84 -8.15 -2.13 10.10
C ILE A 84 -9.47 -1.74 9.44
N SER A 85 -9.71 -0.43 9.31
CA SER A 85 -10.89 0.11 8.62
C SER A 85 -10.95 -0.36 7.17
N PHE A 86 -9.79 -0.42 6.51
CA PHE A 86 -9.61 -1.00 5.19
C PHE A 86 -10.05 -2.47 5.14
N PHE A 87 -9.50 -3.31 6.03
CA PHE A 87 -9.81 -4.73 6.08
C PHE A 87 -11.32 -4.98 6.24
N ILE A 88 -11.95 -4.28 7.18
CA ILE A 88 -13.38 -4.44 7.46
C ILE A 88 -14.24 -3.99 6.29
N THR A 89 -13.92 -2.85 5.67
CA THR A 89 -14.78 -2.27 4.62
C THR A 89 -14.70 -3.05 3.31
N PHE A 90 -13.54 -3.63 3.00
CA PHE A 90 -13.28 -4.19 1.68
C PHE A 90 -13.19 -5.70 1.65
N ILE A 91 -12.58 -6.32 2.64
CA ILE A 91 -12.32 -7.77 2.60
C ILE A 91 -13.52 -8.55 3.13
N VAL A 92 -14.13 -8.10 4.21
CA VAL A 92 -15.27 -8.80 4.84
C VAL A 92 -16.42 -9.03 3.85
N PRO A 93 -16.96 -8.03 3.13
CA PRO A 93 -18.11 -8.26 2.25
C PRO A 93 -17.81 -9.24 1.10
N LEU A 94 -16.56 -9.29 0.64
CA LEU A 94 -16.15 -10.16 -0.48
C LEU A 94 -15.98 -11.62 -0.03
N VAL A 95 -15.51 -11.85 1.19
CA VAL A 95 -15.26 -13.20 1.74
C VAL A 95 -16.57 -13.94 2.05
N TYR A 96 -17.62 -13.22 2.45
CA TYR A 96 -18.91 -13.82 2.79
C TYR A 96 -19.80 -14.11 1.58
N LEU A 97 -19.41 -13.70 0.36
CA LEU A 97 -20.15 -14.00 -0.85
C LEU A 97 -19.83 -15.44 -1.32
N PRO A 98 -20.82 -16.34 -1.40
CA PRO A 98 -20.58 -17.75 -1.76
C PRO A 98 -20.25 -17.97 -3.24
N LEU A 99 -20.52 -16.99 -4.12
CA LEU A 99 -20.20 -16.99 -5.56
C LEU A 99 -20.70 -18.24 -6.33
N LYS A 100 -21.88 -18.74 -5.98
CA LYS A 100 -22.50 -19.93 -6.60
C LYS A 100 -23.43 -19.55 -7.73
N GLU A 101 -24.23 -18.50 -7.54
CA GLU A 101 -25.23 -18.06 -8.51
C GLU A 101 -24.71 -16.93 -9.41
N ILE A 102 -25.22 -16.83 -10.63
CA ILE A 102 -24.77 -15.80 -11.58
C ILE A 102 -25.01 -14.38 -11.06
N ASN A 103 -26.09 -14.19 -10.29
CA ASN A 103 -26.42 -12.93 -9.65
C ASN A 103 -25.37 -12.54 -8.59
N GLU A 104 -24.86 -13.50 -7.83
CA GLU A 104 -23.82 -13.29 -6.82
C GLU A 104 -22.50 -12.88 -7.48
N ILE A 105 -22.17 -13.49 -8.62
CA ILE A 105 -21.00 -13.13 -9.42
C ILE A 105 -21.11 -11.70 -9.95
N ILE A 106 -22.29 -11.29 -10.45
CA ILE A 106 -22.53 -9.93 -10.92
C ILE A 106 -22.36 -8.91 -9.77
N VAL A 107 -22.96 -9.18 -8.60
CA VAL A 107 -22.82 -8.33 -7.41
C VAL A 107 -21.36 -8.21 -6.97
N PHE A 108 -20.62 -9.33 -7.00
CA PHE A 108 -19.21 -9.36 -6.67
C PHE A 108 -18.35 -8.50 -7.63
N ILE A 109 -18.60 -8.57 -8.94
CA ILE A 109 -17.91 -7.74 -9.95
C ILE A 109 -18.23 -6.25 -9.74
N LEU A 110 -19.48 -5.91 -9.43
CA LEU A 110 -19.89 -4.54 -9.12
C LEU A 110 -19.20 -4.01 -7.87
N LEU A 111 -19.19 -4.80 -6.78
CA LEU A 111 -18.49 -4.47 -5.55
C LEU A 111 -17.00 -4.25 -5.81
N LEU A 112 -16.33 -5.16 -6.51
CA LEU A 112 -14.93 -5.00 -6.89
C LEU A 112 -14.67 -3.70 -7.66
N SER A 113 -15.54 -3.39 -8.62
CA SER A 113 -15.41 -2.18 -9.45
C SER A 113 -15.55 -0.90 -8.62
N ILE A 114 -16.50 -0.86 -7.67
CA ILE A 114 -16.67 0.27 -6.74
C ILE A 114 -15.43 0.40 -5.84
N ILE A 115 -14.92 -0.71 -5.30
CA ILE A 115 -13.73 -0.71 -4.45
C ILE A 115 -12.53 -0.17 -5.21
N ILE A 116 -12.28 -0.69 -6.42
CA ILE A 116 -11.20 -0.22 -7.30
C ILE A 116 -11.35 1.29 -7.59
N ALA A 117 -12.56 1.75 -7.87
CA ALA A 117 -12.82 3.17 -8.13
C ALA A 117 -12.55 4.05 -6.91
N ILE A 118 -12.98 3.64 -5.71
CA ILE A 118 -12.67 4.34 -4.46
C ILE A 118 -11.16 4.45 -4.29
N PHE A 119 -10.42 3.35 -4.44
CA PHE A 119 -8.96 3.33 -4.32
C PHE A 119 -8.23 4.28 -5.25
N PHE A 120 -8.67 4.37 -6.51
CA PHE A 120 -8.09 5.31 -7.46
C PHE A 120 -8.41 6.76 -7.08
N LYS A 121 -9.61 7.02 -6.54
CA LYS A 121 -10.05 8.38 -6.17
C LYS A 121 -9.45 8.88 -4.86
N THR A 122 -9.31 8.02 -3.85
CA THR A 122 -8.89 8.41 -2.49
C THR A 122 -7.39 8.24 -2.24
N SER A 123 -6.66 7.64 -3.17
CA SER A 123 -5.22 7.35 -3.03
C SER A 123 -4.86 6.54 -1.78
N LEU A 124 -5.79 5.74 -1.24
CA LEU A 124 -5.62 4.89 -0.06
C LEU A 124 -4.75 3.64 -0.31
N PHE A 125 -3.88 3.65 -1.32
CA PHE A 125 -2.96 2.54 -1.58
C PHE A 125 -1.97 2.29 -0.43
N TYR A 126 -1.75 3.32 0.39
CA TYR A 126 -0.84 3.26 1.54
C TYR A 126 -1.46 2.53 2.73
N THR A 127 -2.79 2.53 2.90
CA THR A 127 -3.51 1.86 4.00
C THR A 127 -3.62 0.35 3.77
N ASN A 128 -2.65 -0.24 3.07
CA ASN A 128 -2.62 -1.64 2.73
C ASN A 128 -2.15 -2.50 3.93
N PRO A 129 -2.96 -3.45 4.43
CA PRO A 129 -2.56 -4.34 5.53
C PRO A 129 -1.30 -5.15 5.24
N ILE A 130 -0.97 -5.46 3.98
CA ILE A 130 0.30 -6.11 3.63
C ILE A 130 1.50 -5.24 4.01
N LEU A 131 1.42 -3.93 3.81
CA LEU A 131 2.48 -3.01 4.26
C LEU A 131 2.64 -3.09 5.78
N SER A 132 1.54 -3.07 6.53
CA SER A 132 1.59 -3.26 7.99
C SER A 132 2.24 -4.60 8.39
N LEU A 133 1.87 -5.69 7.72
CA LEU A 133 2.43 -7.02 7.97
C LEU A 133 3.95 -7.08 7.72
N PHE A 134 4.43 -6.33 6.73
CA PHE A 134 5.86 -6.22 6.43
C PHE A 134 6.58 -5.08 7.18
N GLY A 135 5.95 -4.54 8.24
CA GLY A 135 6.56 -3.61 9.18
C GLY A 135 6.60 -2.16 8.70
N TYR A 136 5.75 -1.77 7.74
CA TYR A 136 5.53 -0.37 7.40
C TYR A 136 4.45 0.24 8.28
N SER A 137 4.65 1.48 8.69
CA SER A 137 3.69 2.28 9.45
C SER A 137 3.36 3.57 8.70
N ILE A 138 2.20 4.15 8.97
CA ILE A 138 1.71 5.36 8.31
C ILE A 138 1.60 6.47 9.33
N TYR A 139 2.17 7.60 8.98
CA TYR A 139 2.16 8.77 9.82
C TYR A 139 1.64 9.96 9.03
N GLN A 140 0.75 10.73 9.64
CA GLN A 140 0.49 12.09 9.19
C GLN A 140 1.48 13.00 9.90
N ILE A 141 2.30 13.71 9.14
CA ILE A 141 3.30 14.62 9.69
C ILE A 141 2.59 15.91 10.11
N GLU A 142 2.71 16.26 11.38
CA GLU A 142 2.15 17.51 11.90
C GLU A 142 3.17 18.63 11.84
N GLU A 143 4.43 18.34 12.15
CA GLU A 143 5.51 19.31 12.19
C GLU A 143 6.86 18.67 11.84
N SER A 144 7.59 19.31 10.92
CA SER A 144 8.91 18.84 10.46
C SER A 144 9.86 20.00 10.16
N GLU A 145 11.16 19.70 10.10
CA GLU A 145 12.21 20.67 9.73
C GLU A 145 12.03 21.23 8.31
N ASN A 146 11.31 20.51 7.44
CA ASN A 146 10.93 21.00 6.12
C ASN A 146 9.41 21.10 6.03
N THR A 147 8.89 22.32 6.19
CA THR A 147 7.45 22.62 6.23
C THR A 147 6.65 22.13 5.01
N LYS A 148 7.32 21.77 3.91
CA LYS A 148 6.67 21.12 2.75
C LYS A 148 6.16 19.70 3.05
N LEU A 149 6.62 19.08 4.12
CA LEU A 149 6.15 17.78 4.59
C LEU A 149 5.05 17.89 5.63
N ASP A 150 4.76 19.09 6.13
CA ASP A 150 3.68 19.26 7.10
C ASP A 150 2.34 18.92 6.43
N ASN A 151 1.45 18.29 7.20
CA ASN A 151 0.17 17.72 6.75
C ASN A 151 0.28 16.66 5.65
N CYS A 152 1.47 16.12 5.39
CA CYS A 152 1.65 15.04 4.41
C CYS A 152 1.60 13.65 5.07
N ILE A 153 1.27 12.65 4.25
CA ILE A 153 1.29 11.24 4.65
C ILE A 153 2.68 10.66 4.38
N LEU A 154 3.29 10.10 5.40
CA LEU A 154 4.57 9.42 5.35
C LEU A 154 4.39 7.91 5.59
N ILE A 155 4.67 7.12 4.57
CA ILE A 155 4.78 5.66 4.65
C ILE A 155 6.20 5.32 5.07
N LEU A 156 6.38 4.83 6.29
CA LEU A 156 7.69 4.60 6.88
C LEU A 156 7.92 3.12 7.12
N LYS A 157 9.09 2.59 6.76
CA LYS A 157 9.49 1.26 7.24
C LYS A 157 10.03 1.35 8.67
N GLY A 158 9.36 0.68 9.61
CA GLY A 158 9.67 0.74 11.04
C GLY A 158 8.78 1.69 11.82
N LYS A 159 9.24 2.09 13.01
CA LYS A 159 8.53 3.01 13.90
C LYS A 159 9.23 4.36 13.89
N LEU A 160 8.42 5.43 13.88
CA LEU A 160 8.94 6.76 14.10
C LEU A 160 9.06 7.02 15.61
N VAL A 161 10.11 7.71 16.02
CA VAL A 161 10.22 8.31 17.37
C VAL A 161 10.29 9.82 17.16
N GLU A 162 9.78 10.61 18.10
CA GLU A 162 9.96 12.06 18.06
C GLU A 162 11.43 12.42 17.87
N ASN A 163 11.70 13.50 17.14
CA ASN A 163 13.04 13.96 16.80
C ASN A 163 13.89 13.00 15.93
N SER A 164 13.27 11.96 15.35
CA SER A 164 13.96 11.08 14.40
C SER A 164 14.26 11.77 13.08
N TYR A 165 15.37 11.36 12.47
CA TYR A 165 15.79 11.79 11.14
C TYR A 165 15.29 10.80 10.08
N VAL A 166 14.58 11.31 9.07
CA VAL A 166 13.97 10.49 8.02
C VAL A 166 14.46 10.90 6.64
N ARG A 167 14.80 9.90 5.83
CA ARG A 167 14.96 10.09 4.38
C ARG A 167 13.68 9.72 3.68
N TYR A 168 13.28 10.49 2.68
CA TYR A 168 12.03 10.25 1.97
C TYR A 168 12.14 10.45 0.46
N ILE A 169 11.18 9.87 -0.25
CA ILE A 169 10.97 9.97 -1.69
C ILE A 169 9.51 10.34 -1.90
N LYS A 170 9.25 11.35 -2.75
CA LYS A 170 7.89 11.76 -3.10
C LYS A 170 7.22 10.69 -3.97
N LEU A 171 6.06 10.20 -3.53
CA LEU A 171 5.22 9.26 -4.28
C LEU A 171 4.11 9.98 -5.04
N ASP A 172 3.49 10.95 -4.37
CA ASP A 172 2.35 11.71 -4.86
C ASP A 172 2.43 13.15 -4.33
N GLU A 173 1.43 13.99 -4.60
CA GLU A 173 1.42 15.38 -4.13
C GLU A 173 1.59 15.51 -2.60
N THR A 174 0.86 14.69 -1.84
CA THR A 174 0.80 14.70 -0.37
C THR A 174 1.34 13.42 0.27
N ILE A 175 1.83 12.45 -0.54
CA ILE A 175 2.24 11.13 -0.06
C ILE A 175 3.73 10.93 -0.31
N TYR A 176 4.44 10.52 0.74
CA TYR A 176 5.87 10.28 0.73
C TYR A 176 6.17 8.88 1.28
N TYR A 177 7.20 8.25 0.73
CA TYR A 177 7.76 7.01 1.23
C TYR A 177 9.07 7.31 1.95
N GLY A 178 9.33 6.69 3.10
CA GLY A 178 10.48 7.02 3.95
C GLY A 178 11.10 5.85 4.72
N GLU A 179 12.33 6.07 5.18
CA GLU A 179 13.07 5.19 6.08
C GLU A 179 13.72 6.02 7.19
N VAL A 180 13.65 5.52 8.43
CA VAL A 180 14.34 6.14 9.57
C VAL A 180 15.83 5.94 9.40
N LYS A 181 16.59 7.03 9.54
CA LYS A 181 18.04 6.95 9.66
C LYS A 181 18.38 6.94 11.14
N ASN A 182 18.81 5.79 11.64
CA ASN A 182 19.43 5.71 12.96
C ASN A 182 20.76 6.48 12.85
N CYS A 183 20.82 7.65 13.47
CA CYS A 183 22.06 8.39 13.69
C CYS A 183 22.81 7.81 14.88
#